data_AF-A0AAU1LE22-F1
#
_entry.id   AF-A0AAU1LE22-F1
#
_cell.length_a   1.000
_cell.length_b   1.000
_cell.length_c   1.000
_cell.angle_alpha   90.00
_cell.angle_beta   90.00
_cell.angle_gamma   90.00
#
_symmetry.space_group_name_H-M   'P 1'
#
loop_
_entity.id
_entity.type
_entity.pdbx_description
1 polymer ?
#
loop_
_entity_poly.entity_id
_entity_poly.type
_entity_poly.pdbx_seq_one_letter_code
_entity_poly.pdbx_strand_id
1 'polypeptide(L)'
;MPSWRTTLTAAGIADPRLRDDYTSVARRVLRREPAPYLTLRLLAAPPLVPWLTAGVGFMNLVDDVAETGTPQERSAGLAALAGQVEAALKTGDSPEPLLRAYAHAVASRGLPEHWVSRFLAGAATAEACFDGFETDEDFQAYLDAYAWPGVLVFTGLQYQGGPDEEQAAGWRRFVDAAQRVDFLADLAGDLAEGRLCLPRARLAEHSVTRADLEQARDTPAVRALLAAETRLARTALDATDGILDLVEPGLRPVIATMSELMGHQLTAVERAGVRALRKDVGYGLAAPVRTLIRARARARRARSLG
;
A
#
# COMPACT_ATOMS: atom_id res chain seq x y z
N MET A 1 0.04 -7.57 24.13
CA MET A 1 -0.38 -6.51 23.18
C MET A 1 -1.41 -5.69 23.92
N PRO A 2 -1.29 -4.35 23.99
CA PRO A 2 -2.26 -3.53 24.71
C PRO A 2 -3.67 -3.75 24.18
N SER A 3 -4.68 -3.65 25.06
CA SER A 3 -6.08 -3.69 24.63
C SER A 3 -6.38 -2.55 23.65
N TRP A 4 -7.42 -2.67 22.81
CA TRP A 4 -7.80 -1.58 21.89
C TRP A 4 -8.13 -0.29 22.66
N ARG A 5 -8.84 -0.41 23.79
CA ARG A 5 -9.13 0.73 24.68
C ARG A 5 -7.83 1.40 25.17
N THR A 6 -6.85 0.62 25.62
CA THR A 6 -5.56 1.16 26.05
C THR A 6 -4.82 1.85 24.90
N THR A 7 -4.88 1.29 23.69
CA THR A 7 -4.29 1.87 22.47
C THR A 7 -4.92 3.22 22.12
N LEU A 8 -6.25 3.33 22.14
CA LEU A 8 -6.95 4.61 21.92
C LEU A 8 -6.55 5.67 22.95
N THR A 9 -6.47 5.28 24.24
CA THR A 9 -6.01 6.19 25.29
C THR A 9 -4.57 6.64 25.08
N ALA A 10 -3.67 5.73 24.69
CA ALA A 10 -2.28 6.05 24.40
C ALA A 10 -2.12 7.00 23.19
N ALA A 11 -3.08 7.00 22.26
CA ALA A 11 -3.16 7.94 21.15
C ALA A 11 -3.84 9.27 21.51
N GLY A 12 -4.28 9.47 22.76
CA GLY A 12 -5.00 10.69 23.18
C GLY A 12 -6.48 10.74 22.76
N ILE A 13 -7.04 9.65 22.23
CA ILE A 13 -8.42 9.61 21.73
C ILE A 13 -9.36 9.33 22.92
N ALA A 14 -9.79 10.39 23.60
CA ALA A 14 -10.61 10.31 24.81
C ALA A 14 -12.12 10.38 24.56
N ASP A 15 -12.56 11.12 23.54
CA ASP A 15 -13.97 11.35 23.24
C ASP A 15 -14.72 10.03 22.96
N PRO A 16 -15.86 9.76 23.63
CA PRO A 16 -16.58 8.50 23.47
C PRO A 16 -17.02 8.20 22.02
N ARG A 17 -17.53 9.20 21.29
CA ARG A 17 -18.01 9.03 19.92
C ARG A 17 -16.85 8.68 18.99
N LEU A 18 -15.72 9.38 19.11
CA LEU A 18 -14.51 9.06 18.34
C LEU A 18 -14.01 7.65 18.66
N ARG A 19 -14.03 7.22 19.93
CA ARG A 19 -13.61 5.85 20.28
C ARG A 19 -14.49 4.79 19.61
N ASP A 20 -15.79 5.03 19.50
CA ASP A 20 -16.70 4.15 18.78
C ASP A 20 -16.40 4.15 17.26
N ASP A 21 -16.14 5.32 16.68
CA ASP A 21 -15.79 5.46 15.26
C ASP A 21 -14.50 4.69 14.93
N TYR A 22 -13.40 4.92 15.66
CA TYR A 22 -12.15 4.17 15.48
C TYR A 22 -12.32 2.67 15.72
N THR A 23 -13.19 2.27 16.65
CA THR A 23 -13.50 0.85 16.88
C THR A 23 -14.25 0.24 15.70
N SER A 24 -15.19 0.97 15.09
CA SER A 24 -15.88 0.56 13.87
C SER A 24 -14.88 0.34 12.73
N VAL A 25 -13.96 1.30 12.53
CA VAL A 25 -12.91 1.20 11.51
C VAL A 25 -12.00 0.00 11.77
N ALA A 26 -11.51 -0.16 13.00
CA ALA A 26 -10.64 -1.29 13.35
C ALA A 26 -11.30 -2.65 13.09
N ARG A 27 -12.61 -2.77 13.33
CA ARG A 27 -13.37 -3.98 13.00
C ARG A 27 -13.53 -4.17 11.49
N ARG A 28 -13.76 -3.10 10.73
CA ARG A 28 -13.83 -3.17 9.25
C ARG A 28 -12.50 -3.64 8.68
N VAL A 29 -11.40 -3.00 9.06
CA VAL A 29 -10.05 -3.36 8.58
C VAL A 29 -9.68 -4.78 8.99
N LEU A 30 -9.95 -5.19 10.24
CA LEU A 30 -9.69 -6.58 10.66
C LEU A 30 -10.46 -7.62 9.84
N ARG A 31 -11.69 -7.30 9.40
CA ARG A 31 -12.50 -8.23 8.59
C ARG A 31 -12.01 -8.32 7.15
N ARG A 32 -11.64 -7.20 6.53
CA ARG A 32 -11.17 -7.17 5.14
C ARG A 32 -9.71 -7.64 5.03
N GLU A 33 -8.85 -7.10 5.90
CA GLU A 33 -7.40 -7.26 5.82
C GLU A 33 -6.79 -7.61 7.19
N PRO A 34 -7.00 -8.86 7.67
CA PRO A 34 -6.55 -9.25 8.99
C PRO A 34 -5.02 -9.18 9.15
N ALA A 35 -4.25 -9.48 8.10
CA ALA A 35 -2.79 -9.53 8.18
C ALA A 35 -2.13 -8.13 8.34
N PRO A 36 -2.45 -7.12 7.51
CA PRO A 36 -2.00 -5.74 7.73
C PRO A 36 -2.40 -5.19 9.10
N TYR A 37 -3.67 -5.38 9.50
CA TYR A 37 -4.15 -4.90 10.80
C TYR A 37 -3.40 -5.54 11.97
N LEU A 38 -3.22 -6.87 11.96
CA LEU A 38 -2.50 -7.56 13.02
C LEU A 38 -1.03 -7.15 13.05
N THR A 39 -0.40 -6.93 11.90
CA THR A 39 0.98 -6.42 11.82
C THR A 39 1.11 -5.07 12.52
N LEU A 40 0.22 -4.11 12.21
CA LEU A 40 0.18 -2.81 12.90
C LEU A 40 -0.03 -2.98 14.41
N ARG A 41 -1.01 -3.79 14.82
CA ARG A 41 -1.32 -4.03 16.24
C ARG A 41 -0.17 -4.67 17.01
N LEU A 42 0.64 -5.52 16.36
CA LEU A 42 1.70 -6.29 17.01
C LEU A 42 3.04 -5.56 17.04
N LEU A 43 3.34 -4.73 16.04
CA LEU A 43 4.67 -4.17 15.82
C LEU A 43 4.74 -2.65 16.05
N ALA A 44 3.72 -1.90 15.63
CA ALA A 44 3.74 -0.44 15.76
C ALA A 44 3.66 0.01 17.23
N ALA A 45 4.17 1.20 17.53
CA ALA A 45 3.97 1.86 18.80
C ALA A 45 2.46 2.08 19.02
N PRO A 46 1.90 1.75 20.20
CA PRO A 46 0.45 1.83 20.43
C PRO A 46 -0.19 3.18 20.07
N PRO A 47 0.43 4.35 20.33
CA PRO A 47 -0.14 5.65 19.96
C PRO A 47 -0.35 5.86 18.45
N LEU A 48 0.42 5.18 17.59
CA LEU A 48 0.32 5.33 16.13
C LEU A 48 -0.80 4.50 15.52
N VAL A 49 -1.14 3.38 16.16
CA VAL A 49 -2.04 2.37 15.58
C VAL A 49 -3.41 2.94 15.19
N PRO A 50 -4.10 3.78 15.99
CA PRO A 50 -5.42 4.27 15.60
C PRO A 50 -5.39 5.12 14.33
N TRP A 51 -4.41 6.01 14.19
CA TRP A 51 -4.23 6.86 13.02
C TRP A 51 -3.98 6.03 11.76
N LEU A 52 -3.02 5.10 11.85
CA LEU A 52 -2.67 4.18 10.78
C LEU A 52 -3.84 3.26 10.40
N THR A 53 -4.63 2.80 11.38
CA THR A 53 -5.83 2.00 11.11
C THR A 53 -6.91 2.80 10.40
N ALA A 54 -7.06 4.10 10.71
CA ALA A 54 -7.95 4.98 9.95
C ALA A 54 -7.49 5.17 8.51
N GLY A 55 -6.18 5.34 8.28
CA GLY A 55 -5.60 5.39 6.93
C GLY A 55 -5.86 4.12 6.11
N VAL A 56 -5.58 2.93 6.67
CA VAL A 56 -5.90 1.66 6.00
C VAL A 56 -7.40 1.51 5.77
N GLY A 57 -8.24 1.95 6.71
CA GLY A 57 -9.69 1.98 6.52
C GLY A 57 -10.11 2.85 5.34
N PHE A 58 -9.49 4.02 5.20
CA PHE A 58 -9.77 4.94 4.11
C PHE A 58 -9.34 4.38 2.75
N MET A 59 -8.15 3.78 2.64
CA MET A 59 -7.72 3.09 1.42
C MET A 59 -8.73 2.00 1.02
N ASN A 60 -9.10 1.13 1.97
CA ASN A 60 -10.11 0.09 1.72
C ASN A 60 -11.44 0.67 1.22
N LEU A 61 -11.88 1.81 1.75
CA LEU A 61 -13.11 2.46 1.28
C LEU A 61 -12.98 2.94 -0.18
N VAL A 62 -11.83 3.47 -0.57
CA VAL A 62 -11.55 3.86 -1.96
C VAL A 62 -11.53 2.65 -2.87
N ASP A 63 -10.85 1.57 -2.47
CA ASP A 63 -10.75 0.32 -3.23
C ASP A 63 -12.13 -0.33 -3.46
N ASP A 64 -13.01 -0.35 -2.43
CA ASP A 64 -14.40 -0.85 -2.58
C ASP A 64 -15.16 -0.16 -3.72
N VAL A 65 -14.93 1.15 -3.88
CA VAL A 65 -15.56 1.95 -4.93
C VAL A 65 -14.85 1.76 -6.27
N ALA A 66 -13.53 1.62 -6.27
CA ALA A 66 -12.73 1.42 -7.48
C ALA A 66 -12.92 0.04 -8.12
N GLU A 67 -13.31 -0.98 -7.37
CA GLU A 67 -13.48 -2.35 -7.86
C GLU A 67 -14.89 -2.63 -8.44
N THR A 68 -15.90 -1.83 -8.06
CA THR A 68 -17.31 -2.13 -8.34
C THR A 68 -17.84 -1.41 -9.58
N GLY A 69 -18.36 -2.17 -10.56
CA GLY A 69 -19.02 -1.63 -11.75
C GLY A 69 -18.08 -1.45 -12.95
N THR A 70 -18.58 -0.79 -13.99
CA THR A 70 -17.82 -0.39 -15.20
C THR A 70 -16.81 0.74 -14.88
N PRO A 71 -15.78 0.97 -15.73
CA PRO A 71 -14.84 2.09 -15.53
C PRO A 71 -15.51 3.44 -15.31
N GLN A 72 -16.59 3.73 -16.04
CA GLN A 72 -17.36 4.98 -15.90
C GLN A 72 -18.10 5.04 -14.56
N GLU A 73 -18.69 3.94 -14.10
CA GLU A 73 -19.36 3.86 -12.79
C GLU A 73 -18.35 4.00 -11.64
N ARG A 74 -17.18 3.35 -11.74
CA ARG A 74 -16.07 3.48 -10.78
C ARG A 74 -15.60 4.93 -10.68
N SER A 75 -15.32 5.56 -11.82
CA SER A 75 -14.87 6.96 -11.87
C SER A 75 -15.91 7.92 -11.28
N ALA A 76 -17.20 7.75 -11.62
CA ALA A 76 -18.29 8.54 -11.04
C ALA A 76 -18.47 8.30 -9.53
N GLY A 77 -18.35 7.05 -9.08
CA GLY A 77 -18.40 6.68 -7.67
C GLY A 77 -17.26 7.30 -6.88
N LEU A 78 -16.04 7.28 -7.42
CA LEU A 78 -14.85 7.88 -6.81
C LEU A 78 -14.95 9.41 -6.77
N ALA A 79 -15.51 10.04 -7.79
CA ALA A 79 -15.79 11.48 -7.78
C ALA A 79 -16.84 11.86 -6.71
N ALA A 80 -17.89 11.05 -6.54
CA ALA A 80 -18.88 11.24 -5.48
C ALA A 80 -18.26 11.03 -4.09
N LEU A 81 -17.42 10.01 -3.92
CA LEU A 81 -16.67 9.76 -2.70
C LEU A 81 -15.73 10.94 -2.37
N ALA A 82 -15.07 11.51 -3.38
CA ALA A 82 -14.20 12.68 -3.19
C ALA A 82 -14.94 13.86 -2.56
N GLY A 83 -16.17 14.16 -3.03
CA GLY A 83 -17.00 15.21 -2.42
C GLY A 83 -17.42 14.90 -0.98
N GLN A 84 -17.69 13.63 -0.65
CA GLN A 84 -18.00 13.22 0.73
C GLN A 84 -16.79 13.34 1.65
N VAL A 85 -15.60 12.96 1.16
CA VAL A 85 -14.34 13.06 1.89
C VAL A 85 -13.99 14.51 2.13
N GLU A 86 -14.06 15.37 1.11
CA GLU A 86 -13.82 16.82 1.25
C GLU A 86 -14.73 17.44 2.31
N ALA A 87 -16.04 17.13 2.26
CA ALA A 87 -17.00 17.60 3.26
C ALA A 87 -16.64 17.11 4.67
N ALA A 88 -16.23 15.84 4.81
CA ALA A 88 -15.84 15.27 6.09
C ALA A 88 -14.54 15.89 6.64
N LEU A 89 -13.53 16.13 5.80
CA LEU A 89 -12.29 16.79 6.20
C LEU A 89 -12.55 18.22 6.66
N LYS A 90 -13.40 18.96 5.95
CA LYS A 90 -13.73 20.36 6.25
C LYS A 90 -14.57 20.54 7.52
N THR A 91 -15.53 19.64 7.74
CA THR A 91 -16.49 19.76 8.85
C THR A 91 -16.12 18.94 10.08
N GLY A 92 -15.28 17.92 9.91
CA GLY A 92 -14.99 16.91 10.93
C GLY A 92 -16.15 15.93 11.16
N ASP A 93 -17.20 15.94 10.32
CA ASP A 93 -18.38 15.09 10.49
C ASP A 93 -18.81 14.41 9.17
N SER A 94 -19.50 13.28 9.31
CA SER A 94 -19.99 12.47 8.19
C SER A 94 -20.99 11.45 8.74
N PRO A 95 -22.00 10.99 7.97
CA PRO A 95 -22.79 9.84 8.38
C PRO A 95 -21.95 8.57 8.55
N GLU A 96 -20.86 8.43 7.77
CA GLU A 96 -19.98 7.26 7.81
C GLU A 96 -18.95 7.37 8.96
N PRO A 97 -18.95 6.46 9.95
CA PRO A 97 -17.98 6.45 11.05
C PRO A 97 -16.52 6.44 10.58
N LEU A 98 -16.25 5.77 9.46
CA LEU A 98 -14.91 5.72 8.89
C LEU A 98 -14.40 7.09 8.47
N LEU A 99 -15.23 7.88 7.77
CA LEU A 99 -14.86 9.21 7.33
C LEU A 99 -14.68 10.17 8.51
N ARG A 100 -15.48 10.03 9.58
CA ARG A 100 -15.26 10.80 10.83
C ARG A 100 -13.92 10.48 11.49
N ALA A 101 -13.61 9.19 11.66
CA ALA A 101 -12.34 8.76 12.24
C ALA A 101 -11.14 9.18 11.37
N TYR A 102 -11.28 9.12 10.05
CA TYR A 102 -10.22 9.56 9.13
C TYR A 102 -10.04 11.08 9.14
N ALA A 103 -11.12 11.87 9.09
CA ALA A 103 -11.05 13.32 9.20
C ALA A 103 -10.41 13.78 10.52
N HIS A 104 -10.79 13.14 11.63
CA HIS A 104 -10.15 13.37 12.92
C HIS A 104 -8.66 13.01 12.90
N ALA A 105 -8.25 11.93 12.21
CA ALA A 105 -6.85 11.55 12.06
C ALA A 105 -6.07 12.59 11.24
N VAL A 106 -6.59 13.01 10.10
CA VAL A 106 -5.99 14.02 9.22
C VAL A 106 -5.78 15.33 9.98
N ALA A 107 -6.81 15.82 10.69
CA ALA A 107 -6.72 17.04 11.48
C ALA A 107 -5.73 16.91 12.67
N SER A 108 -5.79 15.81 13.42
CA SER A 108 -4.95 15.60 14.61
C SER A 108 -3.47 15.37 14.28
N ARG A 109 -3.18 14.82 13.10
CA ARG A 109 -1.82 14.55 12.62
C ARG A 109 -1.32 15.62 11.66
N GLY A 110 -2.18 16.54 11.25
CA GLY A 110 -1.85 17.61 10.31
C GLY A 110 -1.45 17.09 8.93
N LEU A 111 -2.04 15.98 8.44
CA LEU A 111 -1.73 15.47 7.11
C LEU A 111 -2.20 16.49 6.05
N PRO A 112 -1.32 16.97 5.14
CA PRO A 112 -1.74 17.89 4.11
C PRO A 112 -2.85 17.31 3.21
N GLU A 113 -3.95 18.05 3.08
CA GLU A 113 -5.15 17.59 2.36
C GLU A 113 -4.87 17.24 0.88
N HIS A 114 -3.83 17.83 0.29
CA HIS A 114 -3.45 17.54 -1.09
C HIS A 114 -3.07 16.07 -1.32
N TRP A 115 -2.60 15.34 -0.30
CA TRP A 115 -2.35 13.90 -0.42
C TRP A 115 -3.65 13.13 -0.62
N VAL A 116 -4.70 13.52 0.10
CA VAL A 116 -6.03 12.90 0.01
C VAL A 116 -6.68 13.21 -1.33
N SER A 117 -6.66 14.48 -1.75
CA SER A 117 -7.26 14.88 -3.03
C SER A 117 -6.52 14.30 -4.24
N ARG A 118 -5.17 14.24 -4.20
CA ARG A 118 -4.38 13.57 -5.25
C ARG A 118 -4.69 12.08 -5.33
N PHE A 119 -4.77 11.38 -4.21
CA PHE A 119 -5.10 9.96 -4.19
C PHE A 119 -6.48 9.69 -4.81
N LEU A 120 -7.52 10.44 -4.41
CA LEU A 120 -8.86 10.27 -4.95
C LEU A 120 -8.95 10.64 -6.44
N ALA A 121 -8.26 11.70 -6.86
CA ALA A 121 -8.19 12.06 -8.27
C ALA A 121 -7.48 10.98 -9.10
N GLY A 122 -6.34 10.47 -8.61
CA GLY A 122 -5.62 9.35 -9.21
C GLY A 122 -6.46 8.08 -9.29
N ALA A 123 -7.20 7.75 -8.23
CA ALA A 123 -8.10 6.60 -8.21
C ALA A 123 -9.19 6.74 -9.29
N ALA A 124 -9.82 7.91 -9.39
CA ALA A 124 -10.90 8.18 -10.34
C ALA A 124 -10.45 8.26 -11.80
N THR A 125 -9.14 8.40 -12.05
CA THR A 125 -8.56 8.61 -13.38
C THR A 125 -7.61 7.49 -13.76
N ALA A 126 -6.42 7.45 -13.14
CA ALA A 126 -5.36 6.51 -13.45
C ALA A 126 -5.77 5.06 -13.15
N GLU A 127 -6.35 4.78 -11.97
CA GLU A 127 -6.68 3.40 -11.58
C GLU A 127 -8.00 2.91 -12.20
N ALA A 128 -9.07 3.71 -12.13
CA ALA A 128 -10.40 3.30 -12.60
C ALA A 128 -10.44 2.91 -14.09
N CYS A 129 -9.53 3.47 -14.90
CA CYS A 129 -9.41 3.24 -16.33
C CYS A 129 -8.12 2.49 -16.72
N PHE A 130 -7.42 1.89 -15.76
CA PHE A 130 -6.11 1.26 -16.01
C PHE A 130 -6.21 0.06 -16.96
N ASP A 131 -5.40 0.06 -18.02
CA ASP A 131 -5.30 -1.05 -18.99
C ASP A 131 -3.85 -1.52 -19.27
N GLY A 132 -2.86 -0.87 -18.66
CA GLY A 132 -1.44 -1.19 -18.77
C GLY A 132 -0.58 0.07 -18.95
N PHE A 133 0.69 -0.14 -19.33
CA PHE A 133 1.63 0.95 -19.61
C PHE A 133 2.23 0.81 -21.00
N GLU A 134 2.40 1.90 -21.74
CA GLU A 134 3.19 1.88 -22.97
C GLU A 134 4.68 1.94 -22.65
N THR A 135 5.09 2.83 -21.74
CA THR A 135 6.50 3.03 -21.35
C THR A 135 6.74 3.01 -19.84
N ASP A 136 8.01 3.02 -19.41
CA ASP A 136 8.34 3.13 -17.97
C ASP A 136 7.97 4.52 -17.43
N GLU A 137 7.97 5.56 -18.28
CA GLU A 137 7.49 6.89 -17.91
C GLU A 137 5.99 6.88 -17.56
N ASP A 138 5.16 6.12 -18.27
CA ASP A 138 3.74 5.96 -17.92
C ASP A 138 3.58 5.28 -16.56
N PHE A 139 4.41 4.26 -16.29
CA PHE A 139 4.46 3.60 -14.98
C PHE A 139 4.85 4.60 -13.88
N GLN A 140 5.90 5.41 -14.07
CA GLN A 140 6.29 6.43 -13.10
C GLN A 140 5.18 7.49 -12.90
N ALA A 141 4.51 7.91 -13.97
CA ALA A 141 3.39 8.85 -13.90
C ALA A 141 2.19 8.27 -13.12
N TYR A 142 1.90 6.98 -13.29
CA TYR A 142 0.89 6.27 -12.49
C TYR A 142 1.25 6.24 -11.01
N LEU A 143 2.52 6.00 -10.65
CA LEU A 143 2.95 6.10 -9.26
C LEU A 143 2.71 7.51 -8.69
N ASP A 144 3.06 8.55 -9.44
CA ASP A 144 2.90 9.94 -8.99
C ASP A 144 1.43 10.39 -8.90
N ALA A 145 0.58 9.88 -9.79
CA ALA A 145 -0.83 10.23 -9.82
C ALA A 145 -1.64 9.51 -8.74
N TYR A 146 -1.35 8.23 -8.48
CA TYR A 146 -2.21 7.36 -7.68
C TYR A 146 -1.47 6.64 -6.55
N ALA A 147 -0.49 5.79 -6.86
CA ALA A 147 0.06 4.86 -5.87
C ALA A 147 0.80 5.57 -4.72
N TRP A 148 1.59 6.60 -5.03
CA TRP A 148 2.36 7.34 -4.04
C TRP A 148 1.46 8.19 -3.11
N PRO A 149 0.52 9.00 -3.63
CA PRO A 149 -0.51 9.62 -2.78
C PRO A 149 -1.29 8.60 -1.96
N GLY A 150 -1.65 7.45 -2.54
CA GLY A 150 -2.35 6.36 -1.86
C GLY A 150 -1.60 5.79 -0.66
N VAL A 151 -0.28 5.62 -0.78
CA VAL A 151 0.53 5.22 0.38
C VAL A 151 0.60 6.33 1.42
N LEU A 152 0.71 7.60 1.01
CA LEU A 152 0.84 8.73 1.95
C LEU A 152 -0.45 9.09 2.69
N VAL A 153 -1.65 8.77 2.17
CA VAL A 153 -2.90 8.93 2.93
C VAL A 153 -2.98 8.02 4.16
N PHE A 154 -2.13 6.99 4.20
CA PHE A 154 -1.95 6.09 5.33
C PHE A 154 -0.65 6.37 6.08
N THR A 155 0.51 6.25 5.43
CA THR A 155 1.81 6.35 6.12
C THR A 155 2.13 7.77 6.54
N GLY A 156 1.58 8.78 5.87
CA GLY A 156 1.75 10.18 6.23
C GLY A 156 1.18 10.53 7.61
N LEU A 157 0.18 9.77 8.09
CA LEU A 157 -0.42 9.93 9.43
C LEU A 157 0.54 9.57 10.57
N GLN A 158 1.67 8.92 10.28
CA GLN A 158 2.69 8.68 11.30
C GLN A 158 3.36 9.99 11.73
N TYR A 159 3.47 10.99 10.84
CA TYR A 159 4.17 12.23 11.10
C TYR A 159 3.25 13.26 11.78
N GLN A 160 3.83 14.24 12.45
CA GLN A 160 3.13 15.44 12.90
C GLN A 160 3.34 16.53 11.84
N GLY A 161 2.26 16.99 11.20
CA GLY A 161 2.30 17.87 10.04
C GLY A 161 2.39 17.15 8.69
N GLY A 162 2.26 15.81 8.67
CA GLY A 162 2.50 15.00 7.47
C GLY A 162 3.99 14.86 7.13
N PRO A 163 4.33 14.14 6.04
CA PRO A 163 5.70 13.94 5.64
C PRO A 163 6.32 15.24 5.11
N ASP A 164 7.57 15.51 5.44
CA ASP A 164 8.39 16.52 4.74
C ASP A 164 8.81 16.02 3.34
N GLU A 165 9.54 16.86 2.59
CA GLU A 165 9.98 16.54 1.23
C GLU A 165 10.86 15.28 1.15
N GLU A 166 11.78 15.10 2.11
CA GLU A 166 12.71 13.97 2.13
C GLU A 166 11.97 12.67 2.47
N GLN A 167 11.08 12.73 3.47
CA GLN A 167 10.22 11.63 3.88
C GLN A 167 9.28 11.23 2.73
N ALA A 168 8.65 12.19 2.07
CA ALA A 168 7.76 11.95 0.94
C ALA A 168 8.53 11.30 -0.22
N ALA A 169 9.74 11.79 -0.55
CA ALA A 169 10.60 11.20 -1.56
C ALA A 169 11.08 9.78 -1.19
N GLY A 170 11.36 9.53 0.09
CA GLY A 170 11.64 8.19 0.61
C GLY A 170 10.49 7.22 0.39
N TRP A 171 9.26 7.66 0.70
CA TRP A 171 8.05 6.90 0.41
C TRP A 171 7.83 6.68 -1.08
N ARG A 172 8.16 7.64 -1.94
CA ARG A 172 8.07 7.47 -3.40
C ARG A 172 8.96 6.35 -3.92
N ARG A 173 10.20 6.25 -3.41
CA ARG A 173 11.11 5.12 -3.73
C ARG A 173 10.57 3.79 -3.22
N PHE A 174 10.02 3.79 -2.00
CA PHE A 174 9.38 2.60 -1.44
C PHE A 174 8.19 2.13 -2.29
N VAL A 175 7.34 3.05 -2.76
CA VAL A 175 6.19 2.75 -3.62
C VAL A 175 6.63 2.19 -4.97
N ASP A 176 7.67 2.75 -5.59
CA ASP A 176 8.24 2.22 -6.84
C ASP A 176 8.69 0.77 -6.67
N ALA A 177 9.45 0.47 -5.62
CA ALA A 177 9.87 -0.90 -5.31
C ALA A 177 8.68 -1.84 -5.06
N ALA A 178 7.72 -1.41 -4.23
CA ALA A 178 6.54 -2.21 -3.88
C ALA A 178 5.72 -2.54 -5.13
N GLN A 179 5.40 -1.53 -5.95
CA GLN A 179 4.57 -1.73 -7.13
C GLN A 179 5.23 -2.65 -8.16
N ARG A 180 6.56 -2.53 -8.37
CA ARG A 180 7.29 -3.44 -9.27
C ARG A 180 7.28 -4.88 -8.77
N VAL A 181 7.41 -5.10 -7.47
CA VAL A 181 7.36 -6.44 -6.88
C VAL A 181 5.94 -7.02 -6.97
N ASP A 182 4.93 -6.22 -6.65
CA ASP A 182 3.52 -6.66 -6.68
C ASP A 182 3.10 -7.04 -8.11
N PHE A 183 3.38 -6.20 -9.12
CA PHE A 183 3.07 -6.52 -10.52
C PHE A 183 3.79 -7.77 -11.05
N LEU A 184 4.98 -8.08 -10.55
CA LEU A 184 5.67 -9.31 -10.92
C LEU A 184 5.16 -10.53 -10.15
N ALA A 185 4.72 -10.33 -8.91
CA ALA A 185 4.17 -11.39 -8.09
C ALA A 185 2.78 -11.82 -8.55
N ASP A 186 1.95 -10.86 -8.96
CA ASP A 186 0.55 -11.07 -9.35
C ASP A 186 0.36 -11.12 -10.88
N LEU A 187 1.46 -11.28 -11.62
CA LEU A 187 1.49 -11.22 -13.08
C LEU A 187 0.52 -12.20 -13.76
N ALA A 188 0.28 -13.39 -13.19
CA ALA A 188 -0.65 -14.34 -13.78
C ALA A 188 -2.10 -13.90 -13.59
N GLY A 189 -2.46 -13.43 -12.39
CA GLY A 189 -3.76 -12.86 -12.06
C GLY A 189 -4.06 -11.63 -12.92
N ASP A 190 -3.12 -10.67 -12.96
CA ASP A 190 -3.24 -9.45 -13.76
C ASP A 190 -3.50 -9.75 -15.23
N LEU A 191 -2.72 -10.66 -15.84
CA LEU A 191 -2.92 -11.06 -17.23
C LEU A 191 -4.28 -11.75 -17.46
N ALA A 192 -4.76 -12.55 -16.51
CA ALA A 192 -6.07 -13.19 -16.58
C ALA A 192 -7.22 -12.18 -16.52
N GLU A 193 -7.03 -11.06 -15.83
CA GLU A 193 -7.95 -9.92 -15.79
C GLU A 193 -7.75 -8.96 -16.99
N GLY A 194 -6.80 -9.26 -17.88
CA GLY A 194 -6.50 -8.46 -19.05
C GLY A 194 -5.60 -7.25 -18.78
N ARG A 195 -5.06 -7.11 -17.56
CA ARG A 195 -4.14 -6.05 -17.14
C ARG A 195 -2.71 -6.45 -17.49
N LEU A 196 -2.05 -5.69 -18.37
CA LEU A 196 -0.63 -5.84 -18.64
C LEU A 196 0.16 -4.82 -17.83
N CYS A 197 0.56 -5.20 -16.62
CA CYS A 197 1.23 -4.30 -15.67
C CYS A 197 2.74 -4.11 -15.94
N LEU A 198 3.28 -4.74 -16.99
CA LEU A 198 4.63 -4.49 -17.50
C LEU A 198 4.56 -3.55 -18.71
N PRO A 199 5.41 -2.51 -18.82
CA PRO A 199 5.35 -1.61 -19.96
C PRO A 199 5.62 -2.30 -21.29
N ARG A 200 4.83 -1.99 -22.31
CA ARG A 200 4.94 -2.60 -23.65
C ARG A 200 6.29 -2.36 -24.31
N ALA A 201 6.92 -1.21 -24.06
CA ALA A 201 8.28 -0.92 -24.51
C ALA A 201 9.28 -1.96 -24.00
N ARG A 202 9.15 -2.41 -22.74
CA ARG A 202 10.01 -3.44 -22.14
C ARG A 202 9.83 -4.79 -22.83
N LEU A 203 8.59 -5.15 -23.16
CA LEU A 203 8.29 -6.35 -23.96
C LEU A 203 8.98 -6.27 -25.34
N ALA A 204 8.88 -5.13 -26.00
CA ALA A 204 9.47 -4.90 -27.33
C ALA A 204 11.01 -5.00 -27.32
N GLU A 205 11.68 -4.43 -26.31
CA GLU A 205 13.14 -4.55 -26.12
C GLU A 205 13.62 -6.00 -26.07
N HIS A 206 12.79 -6.88 -25.51
CA HIS A 206 13.08 -8.30 -25.39
C HIS A 206 12.48 -9.15 -26.53
N SER A 207 11.86 -8.53 -27.54
CA SER A 207 11.15 -9.22 -28.62
C SER A 207 10.07 -10.19 -28.12
N VAL A 208 9.37 -9.81 -27.05
CA VAL A 208 8.27 -10.55 -26.44
C VAL A 208 6.95 -9.89 -26.81
N THR A 209 5.93 -10.69 -27.11
CA THR A 209 4.56 -10.21 -27.33
C THR A 209 3.69 -10.43 -26.10
N ARG A 210 2.61 -9.65 -25.96
CA ARG A 210 1.60 -9.86 -24.91
C ARG A 210 1.07 -11.32 -24.93
N ALA A 211 0.82 -11.88 -26.11
CA ALA A 211 0.36 -13.25 -26.26
C ALA A 211 1.37 -14.30 -25.76
N ASP A 212 2.67 -14.02 -25.80
CA ASP A 212 3.68 -14.92 -25.24
C ASP A 212 3.55 -15.00 -23.71
N LEU A 213 3.22 -13.88 -23.05
CA LEU A 213 2.99 -13.82 -21.61
C LEU A 213 1.66 -14.45 -21.22
N GLU A 214 0.57 -14.10 -21.91
CA GLU A 214 -0.78 -14.64 -21.65
C GLU A 214 -0.86 -16.17 -21.84
N GLN A 215 -0.08 -16.71 -22.79
CA GLN A 215 0.02 -18.16 -23.01
C GLN A 215 1.12 -18.83 -22.16
N ALA A 216 1.76 -18.08 -21.27
CA ALA A 216 2.86 -18.52 -20.42
C ALA A 216 3.95 -19.30 -21.18
N ARG A 217 4.35 -18.78 -22.35
CA ARG A 217 5.33 -19.42 -23.24
C ARG A 217 6.72 -19.36 -22.62
N ASP A 218 7.35 -20.52 -22.55
CA ASP A 218 8.69 -20.66 -21.99
C ASP A 218 9.76 -20.51 -23.09
N THR A 219 9.99 -19.28 -23.53
CA THR A 219 11.00 -18.95 -24.54
C THR A 219 12.23 -18.26 -23.92
N PRO A 220 13.41 -18.30 -24.57
CA PRO A 220 14.57 -17.55 -24.12
C PRO A 220 14.30 -16.04 -23.97
N ALA A 221 13.50 -15.46 -24.86
CA ALA A 221 13.10 -14.05 -24.83
C ALA A 221 12.25 -13.72 -23.59
N VAL A 222 11.23 -14.54 -23.29
CA VAL A 222 10.38 -14.37 -22.09
C VAL A 222 11.21 -14.53 -20.81
N ARG A 223 12.11 -15.52 -20.74
CA ARG A 223 13.03 -15.68 -19.61
C ARG A 223 13.92 -14.45 -19.43
N ALA A 224 14.44 -13.87 -20.52
CA ALA A 224 15.28 -12.69 -20.48
C ALA A 224 14.53 -11.45 -20.00
N LEU A 225 13.28 -11.25 -20.46
CA LEU A 225 12.38 -10.18 -20.01
C LEU A 225 12.14 -10.30 -18.50
N LEU A 226 11.65 -11.46 -18.03
CA LEU A 226 11.35 -11.65 -16.61
C LEU A 226 12.58 -11.43 -15.73
N ALA A 227 13.76 -11.90 -16.18
CA ALA A 227 15.01 -11.66 -15.45
C ALA A 227 15.42 -10.18 -15.44
N ALA A 228 15.10 -9.41 -16.49
CA ALA A 228 15.36 -7.98 -16.54
C ALA A 228 14.42 -7.22 -15.59
N GLU A 229 13.13 -7.55 -15.61
CA GLU A 229 12.15 -6.92 -14.72
C GLU A 229 12.40 -7.23 -13.24
N THR A 230 12.81 -8.47 -12.90
CA THR A 230 13.21 -8.78 -11.52
C THR A 230 14.48 -8.04 -11.09
N ARG A 231 15.44 -7.83 -12.00
CA ARG A 231 16.63 -7.01 -11.71
C ARG A 231 16.24 -5.55 -11.47
N LEU A 232 15.31 -5.01 -12.25
CA LEU A 232 14.82 -3.65 -12.10
C LEU A 232 14.10 -3.49 -10.75
N ALA A 233 13.23 -4.43 -10.38
CA ALA A 233 12.59 -4.48 -9.07
C ALA A 233 13.61 -4.60 -7.92
N ARG A 234 14.70 -5.35 -8.12
CA ARG A 234 15.79 -5.46 -7.13
C ARG A 234 16.50 -4.13 -6.92
N THR A 235 16.86 -3.45 -8.00
CA THR A 235 17.47 -2.12 -7.94
C THR A 235 16.55 -1.11 -7.24
N ALA A 236 15.25 -1.14 -7.54
CA ALA A 236 14.28 -0.28 -6.88
C ALA A 236 14.18 -0.59 -5.37
N LEU A 237 14.19 -1.87 -5.00
CA LEU A 237 14.20 -2.31 -3.60
C LEU A 237 15.45 -1.81 -2.86
N ASP A 238 16.63 -1.95 -3.46
CA ASP A 238 17.89 -1.45 -2.89
C ASP A 238 17.86 0.08 -2.73
N ALA A 239 17.19 0.81 -3.63
CA ALA A 239 16.99 2.26 -3.52
C ALA A 239 16.04 2.69 -2.38
N THR A 240 15.37 1.74 -1.71
CA THR A 240 14.60 2.01 -0.49
C THR A 240 15.48 2.12 0.76
N ASP A 241 16.79 1.87 0.64
CA ASP A 241 17.76 2.06 1.71
C ASP A 241 17.63 3.47 2.33
N GLY A 242 17.63 3.52 3.66
CA GLY A 242 17.42 4.74 4.45
C GLY A 242 15.97 5.04 4.81
N ILE A 243 14.96 4.34 4.26
CA ILE A 243 13.54 4.59 4.64
C ILE A 243 13.30 4.43 6.15
N LEU A 244 14.04 3.54 6.83
CA LEU A 244 13.90 3.33 8.26
C LEU A 244 14.34 4.54 9.10
N ASP A 245 15.22 5.38 8.57
CA ASP A 245 15.65 6.62 9.22
C ASP A 245 14.61 7.74 9.05
N LEU A 246 13.81 7.67 7.97
CA LEU A 246 12.78 8.63 7.62
C LEU A 246 11.40 8.35 8.25
N VAL A 247 11.19 7.17 8.85
CA VAL A 247 9.91 6.80 9.48
C VAL A 247 9.97 6.98 10.99
N GLU A 248 8.81 7.26 11.58
CA GLU A 248 8.66 7.37 13.03
C GLU A 248 9.28 6.14 13.73
N PRO A 249 10.05 6.31 14.82
CA PRO A 249 10.66 5.18 15.52
C PRO A 249 9.65 4.10 15.91
N GLY A 250 8.42 4.51 16.23
CA GLY A 250 7.31 3.63 16.54
C GLY A 250 6.81 2.78 15.39
N LEU A 251 7.06 3.17 14.13
CA LEU A 251 6.63 2.45 12.92
C LEU A 251 7.75 1.61 12.28
N ARG A 252 9.03 1.91 12.57
CA ARG A 252 10.20 1.18 12.03
C ARG A 252 10.07 -0.34 12.00
N PRO A 253 9.57 -1.03 13.05
CA PRO A 253 9.44 -2.49 13.01
C PRO A 253 8.44 -3.00 11.96
N VAL A 254 7.41 -2.22 11.65
CA VAL A 254 6.44 -2.53 10.59
C VAL A 254 7.12 -2.39 9.23
N ILE A 255 7.78 -1.25 8.99
CA ILE A 255 8.40 -0.98 7.68
C ILE A 255 9.55 -1.96 7.41
N ALA A 256 10.37 -2.26 8.41
CA ALA A 256 11.41 -3.28 8.29
C ALA A 256 10.84 -4.67 7.97
N THR A 257 9.68 -5.01 8.54
CA THR A 257 8.97 -6.27 8.22
C THR A 257 8.47 -6.26 6.78
N MET A 258 7.89 -5.15 6.32
CA MET A 258 7.42 -5.01 4.94
C MET A 258 8.56 -5.10 3.93
N SER A 259 9.68 -4.39 4.15
CA SER A 259 10.87 -4.47 3.30
C SER A 259 11.45 -5.89 3.24
N GLU A 260 11.53 -6.59 4.39
CA GLU A 260 11.98 -7.99 4.42
C GLU A 260 11.05 -8.90 3.63
N LEU A 261 9.73 -8.72 3.76
CA LEU A 261 8.75 -9.52 3.03
C LEU A 261 8.81 -9.27 1.52
N MET A 262 8.85 -8.00 1.10
CA MET A 262 9.00 -7.61 -0.30
C MET A 262 10.26 -8.24 -0.91
N GLY A 263 11.40 -8.20 -0.20
CA GLY A 263 12.63 -8.86 -0.64
C GLY A 263 12.51 -10.39 -0.77
N HIS A 264 11.78 -11.05 0.14
CA HIS A 264 11.50 -12.49 0.04
C HIS A 264 10.57 -12.83 -1.13
N GLN A 265 9.53 -12.02 -1.36
CA GLN A 265 8.59 -12.22 -2.47
C GLN A 265 9.29 -12.06 -3.82
N LEU A 266 10.09 -11.00 -3.99
CA LEU A 266 10.89 -10.82 -5.20
C LEU A 266 11.85 -12.00 -5.43
N THR A 267 12.48 -12.52 -4.38
CA THR A 267 13.32 -13.73 -4.47
C THR A 267 12.51 -14.97 -4.86
N ALA A 268 11.25 -15.07 -4.42
CA ALA A 268 10.37 -16.15 -4.81
C ALA A 268 9.95 -16.03 -6.29
N VAL A 269 9.68 -14.81 -6.78
CA VAL A 269 9.40 -14.51 -8.18
C VAL A 269 10.59 -14.89 -9.07
N GLU A 270 11.80 -14.47 -8.69
CA GLU A 270 13.04 -14.83 -9.40
C GLU A 270 13.20 -16.35 -9.55
N ARG A 271 12.90 -17.11 -8.49
CA ARG A 271 12.94 -18.59 -8.51
C ARG A 271 11.78 -19.21 -9.29
N ALA A 272 10.63 -18.55 -9.33
CA ALA A 272 9.50 -19.00 -10.13
C ALA A 272 9.84 -18.88 -11.63
N GLY A 273 10.47 -17.77 -12.04
CA GLY A 273 10.76 -17.46 -13.43
C GLY A 273 9.47 -17.48 -14.26
N VAL A 274 9.48 -18.20 -15.38
CA VAL A 274 8.31 -18.36 -16.26
C VAL A 274 7.08 -18.94 -15.55
N ARG A 275 7.25 -19.65 -14.41
CA ARG A 275 6.09 -20.15 -13.63
C ARG A 275 5.24 -19.02 -13.04
N ALA A 276 5.79 -17.82 -12.85
CA ALA A 276 5.04 -16.65 -12.40
C ALA A 276 3.94 -16.23 -13.42
N LEU A 277 4.07 -16.61 -14.70
CA LEU A 277 3.03 -16.39 -15.71
C LEU A 277 1.86 -17.39 -15.61
N ARG A 278 1.95 -18.40 -14.74
CA ARG A 278 0.91 -19.44 -14.59
C ARG A 278 0.22 -19.39 -13.24
N LYS A 279 0.86 -18.79 -12.25
CA LYS A 279 0.37 -18.72 -10.88
C LYS A 279 1.09 -17.60 -10.14
N ASP A 280 0.32 -16.81 -9.43
CA ASP A 280 0.83 -15.73 -8.60
C ASP A 280 1.75 -16.25 -7.51
N VAL A 281 2.74 -15.43 -7.20
CA VAL A 281 3.79 -15.69 -6.24
C VAL A 281 3.51 -14.91 -4.97
N GLY A 282 2.61 -15.47 -4.15
CA GLY A 282 2.36 -14.92 -2.82
C GLY A 282 3.52 -15.13 -1.86
N TYR A 283 3.49 -14.41 -0.73
CA TYR A 283 4.46 -14.55 0.37
C TYR A 283 4.51 -15.96 1.02
N GLY A 284 3.50 -16.80 0.76
CA GLY A 284 3.25 -18.02 1.53
C GLY A 284 2.90 -17.72 2.99
N LEU A 285 2.69 -18.75 3.81
CA LEU A 285 2.36 -18.54 5.25
C LEU A 285 3.61 -18.48 6.15
N ALA A 286 4.68 -19.19 5.78
CA ALA A 286 5.83 -19.37 6.64
C ALA A 286 6.71 -18.11 6.76
N ALA A 287 6.95 -17.40 5.66
CA ALA A 287 7.79 -16.20 5.66
C ALA A 287 7.13 -15.04 6.45
N PRO A 288 5.86 -14.65 6.19
CA PRO A 288 5.15 -13.66 6.99
C PRO A 288 5.15 -13.97 8.49
N VAL A 289 4.83 -15.20 8.88
CA VAL A 289 4.77 -15.60 10.29
C VAL A 289 6.15 -15.53 10.95
N ARG A 290 7.20 -16.04 10.29
CA ARG A 290 8.56 -16.03 10.84
C ARG A 290 9.10 -14.60 10.98
N THR A 291 8.90 -13.76 9.97
CA THR A 291 9.31 -12.36 9.99
C THR A 291 8.56 -11.61 11.09
N LEU A 292 7.24 -11.78 11.19
CA LEU A 292 6.42 -11.17 12.24
C LEU A 292 6.85 -11.61 13.65
N ILE A 293 7.14 -12.89 13.88
CA ILE A 293 7.63 -13.41 15.18
C ILE A 293 8.97 -12.74 15.55
N ARG A 294 9.92 -12.68 14.60
CA ARG A 294 11.23 -12.06 14.81
C ARG A 294 11.12 -10.57 15.07
N ALA A 295 10.35 -9.86 14.26
CA ALA A 295 10.10 -8.44 14.41
C ALA A 295 9.46 -8.14 15.77
N ARG A 296 8.50 -8.96 16.20
CA ARG A 296 7.87 -8.84 17.52
C ARG A 296 8.85 -9.08 18.67
N ALA A 297 9.73 -10.07 18.56
CA ALA A 297 10.76 -10.32 19.57
C ALA A 297 11.74 -9.13 19.67
N ARG A 298 12.16 -8.56 18.55
CA ARG A 298 13.02 -7.36 18.50
C ARG A 298 12.32 -6.14 19.09
N ALA A 299 11.08 -5.86 18.69
CA ALA A 299 10.29 -4.73 19.18
C ALA A 299 10.04 -4.82 20.70
N ARG A 300 9.83 -6.02 21.26
CA ARG A 300 9.70 -6.22 22.71
C ARG A 300 10.99 -5.90 23.46
N ARG A 301 12.15 -6.34 22.94
CA ARG A 301 13.46 -6.05 23.56
C ARG A 301 13.80 -4.57 23.54
N ALA A 302 13.48 -3.88 22.45
CA ALA A 302 13.69 -2.43 22.36
C ALA A 302 12.84 -1.66 23.40
N ARG A 303 11.60 -2.07 23.64
CA ARG A 303 10.70 -1.46 24.64
C ARG A 303 11.02 -1.78 26.10
N SER A 304 11.89 -2.76 26.37
CA SER A 304 12.34 -3.09 27.73
C SER A 304 13.65 -2.41 28.12
N LEU A 305 14.32 -1.75 27.16
CA LEU A 305 15.64 -1.12 27.33
C LEU A 305 15.58 0.41 27.33
N GLY A 306 14.42 1.01 27.03
CA GLY A 306 14.15 2.45 27.12
C GLY A 306 12.92 2.68 27.98
#